data_AF-A0A7X1IFP4-F1
#
_entry.id   AF-A0A7X1IFP4-F1
#
_cell.length_a   1.000
_cell.length_b   1.000
_cell.length_c   1.000
_cell.angle_alpha   90.00
_cell.angle_beta   90.00
_cell.angle_gamma   90.00
#
_symmetry.space_group_name_H-M   'P 1'
#
loop_
_entity.id
_entity.type
_entity.pdbx_description
1 polymer ?
#
loop_
_entity_poly.entity_id
_entity_poly.type
_entity_poly.pdbx_seq_one_letter_code
_entity_poly.pdbx_strand_id
1 'polypeptide(L)' 'MIFSNGMPASALADAQWVKSSDSIGEGNCVELTRLPGGEVAVRNSRFPDGAALVYTRDEMVAFLRGAKRCEFDGLVD' A
#
# COMPACT_ATOMS: atom_id res chain seq x y z
N MET A 1 -12.05 -11.55 -9.84
CA MET A 1 -11.27 -12.03 -8.69
C MET A 1 -11.78 -11.27 -7.47
N ILE A 2 -12.05 -11.94 -6.35
CA ILE A 2 -12.46 -11.25 -5.12
C ILE A 2 -11.18 -10.99 -4.33
N PHE A 3 -10.89 -9.72 -4.05
CA PHE A 3 -9.78 -9.33 -3.20
C PHE A 3 -10.30 -9.11 -1.79
N SER A 4 -9.67 -9.74 -0.80
CA SER A 4 -10.01 -9.56 0.61
C SER A 4 -8.88 -8.84 1.33
N ASN A 5 -9.27 -7.96 2.25
CA ASN A 5 -8.31 -7.29 3.12
C ASN A 5 -7.54 -8.32 3.96
N GLY A 6 -6.20 -8.27 3.93
CA GLY A 6 -5.32 -9.19 4.64
C GLY A 6 -4.96 -10.46 3.88
N MET A 7 -5.35 -10.61 2.62
CA MET A 7 -4.93 -11.76 1.79
C MET A 7 -3.41 -11.76 1.54
N PRO A 8 -2.78 -12.91 1.25
CA PRO A 8 -1.37 -12.95 0.88
C PRO A 8 -1.08 -12.06 -0.34
N ALA A 9 -0.07 -11.21 -0.26
CA ALA A 9 0.36 -10.35 -1.35
C ALA A 9 0.85 -11.15 -2.56
N SER A 10 1.37 -12.35 -2.34
CA SER A 10 1.74 -13.32 -3.39
C SER A 10 0.54 -13.85 -4.19
N ALA A 11 -0.67 -13.79 -3.63
CA ALA A 11 -1.89 -14.12 -4.36
C ALA A 11 -2.33 -13.02 -5.35
N LEU A 12 -1.69 -11.84 -5.29
CA LEU A 12 -1.86 -10.75 -6.26
C LEU A 12 -0.82 -10.92 -7.39
N ALA A 13 -0.90 -12.02 -8.13
CA ALA A 13 0.17 -12.48 -9.03
C ALA A 13 0.63 -11.47 -10.10
N ASP A 14 -0.27 -10.62 -10.60
CA ASP A 14 0.03 -9.61 -11.63
C ASP A 14 0.20 -8.18 -11.06
N ALA A 15 0.28 -8.04 -9.73
CA ALA A 15 0.40 -6.73 -9.09
C ALA A 15 1.74 -6.06 -9.40
N GLN A 16 1.65 -4.85 -9.95
CA GLN A 16 2.80 -3.97 -10.12
C GLN A 16 2.92 -3.09 -8.88
N TRP A 17 3.85 -3.45 -8.00
CA TRP A 17 4.06 -2.77 -6.73
C TRP A 17 4.95 -1.53 -6.91
N VAL A 18 4.50 -0.40 -6.35
CA VAL A 18 5.20 0.88 -6.40
C VAL A 18 5.51 1.34 -4.99
N LYS A 19 6.72 1.83 -4.76
CA LYS A 19 7.17 2.46 -3.52
C LYS A 19 7.55 3.92 -3.75
N SER A 20 7.69 4.70 -2.69
CA SER A 20 8.23 6.07 -2.80
C SER A 20 9.65 6.06 -3.38
N SER A 21 9.99 7.11 -4.14
CA SER A 21 11.37 7.37 -4.58
C SER A 21 12.31 7.60 -3.40
N ASP A 22 11.80 8.12 -2.28
CA ASP A 22 12.56 8.38 -1.06
C ASP A 22 12.84 7.09 -0.27
N SER A 23 12.14 6.00 -0.59
CA SER A 23 12.41 4.68 -0.03
C SER A 23 13.62 4.06 -0.73
N ILE A 24 14.80 4.59 -0.44
CA ILE A 24 16.10 4.19 -0.98
C ILE A 24 16.69 3.06 -0.10
N GLY A 25 17.33 2.06 -0.71
CA GLY A 25 17.92 0.92 -0.01
C GLY A 25 17.03 -0.33 0.05
N GLU A 26 17.51 -1.38 0.72
CA GLU A 26 16.79 -2.65 0.80
C GLU A 26 15.89 -2.73 2.04
N GLY A 27 14.58 -2.90 1.81
CA GLY A 27 13.74 -3.69 2.72
C GLY A 27 13.09 -2.98 3.89
N ASN A 28 12.51 -1.79 3.76
CA ASN A 28 11.54 -1.25 4.73
C ASN A 28 10.47 -0.37 4.04
N CYS A 29 10.16 -0.67 2.78
CA CYS A 29 9.34 0.21 1.96
C CYS A 29 7.87 -0.17 2.10
N VAL A 30 7.00 0.84 2.23
CA VAL A 30 5.57 0.67 1.97
C VAL A 30 5.39 0.60 0.46
N GLU A 31 4.77 -0.47 -0.01
CA GLU A 31 4.50 -0.72 -1.43
C GLU A 31 3.00 -0.72 -1.68
N LEU A 32 2.58 -0.15 -2.80
CA LEU A 32 1.19 -0.01 -3.19
C LEU A 32 0.95 -0.52 -4.59
N THR A 33 -0.24 -1.07 -4.86
CA THR A 33 -0.70 -1.40 -6.21
C THR A 33 -2.19 -1.11 -6.39
N ARG A 34 -2.62 -0.85 -7.62
CA ARG A 34 -4.04 -0.72 -7.96
C ARG A 34 -4.60 -2.09 -8.33
N LEU A 35 -5.76 -2.41 -7.78
CA LEU A 35 -6.49 -3.63 -8.11
C LEU A 35 -7.52 -3.37 -9.23
N PRO A 36 -7.90 -4.40 -10.01
CA PRO A 36 -8.90 -4.28 -11.07
C PRO A 36 -10.26 -3.65 -10.66
N GLY A 37 -10.67 -3.79 -9.39
CA GLY A 37 -11.90 -3.19 -8.87
C GLY A 37 -11.79 -1.71 -8.49
N GLY A 38 -10.60 -1.12 -8.62
CA GLY A 38 -10.32 0.28 -8.26
C GLY A 38 -9.84 0.47 -6.83
N GLU A 39 -9.78 -0.59 -6.03
CA GLU A 39 -9.13 -0.62 -4.72
C GLU A 39 -7.62 -0.47 -4.83
N VAL A 40 -6.98 -0.22 -3.71
CA VAL A 40 -5.53 -0.14 -3.58
C VAL A 40 -5.07 -1.15 -2.54
N ALA A 41 -4.15 -2.02 -2.93
CA ALA A 41 -3.47 -2.90 -1.99
C ALA A 41 -2.20 -2.22 -1.47
N VAL A 42 -1.90 -2.41 -0.19
CA VAL A 42 -0.70 -1.92 0.50
C VAL A 42 0.01 -3.10 1.15
N ARG A 43 1.32 -3.21 1.00
CA ARG A 43 2.15 -4.22 1.68
C ARG A 43 3.47 -3.64 2.20
N ASN A 44 4.15 -4.42 3.03
CA ASN A 44 5.51 -4.13 3.50
C ASN A 44 6.53 -4.92 2.67
N SER A 45 7.51 -4.22 2.07
CA SER A 45 8.52 -4.85 1.21
C SER A 45 9.42 -5.88 1.93
N ARG A 46 9.48 -5.88 3.27
CA ARG A 46 10.17 -6.93 4.07
C ARG A 46 9.49 -8.28 4.01
N PHE A 47 8.18 -8.26 3.75
CA PHE A 47 7.32 -9.43 3.75
C PHE A 47 6.56 -9.45 2.42
N PRO A 48 7.25 -9.63 1.27
CA PRO A 48 6.64 -9.50 -0.06
C PRO A 48 5.51 -10.52 -0.29
N ASP A 49 5.54 -11.65 0.41
CA ASP A 49 4.50 -12.70 0.41
C ASP A 49 3.55 -12.61 1.62
N GLY A 50 3.76 -11.64 2.51
CA GLY A 50 2.93 -11.39 3.69
C GLY A 50 1.56 -10.81 3.34
N ALA A 51 0.82 -10.33 4.34
CA ALA A 51 -0.51 -9.78 4.10
C ALA A 51 -0.48 -8.49 3.27
N ALA A 52 -1.39 -8.38 2.29
CA ALA A 52 -1.74 -7.16 1.61
C ALA A 52 -3.02 -6.58 2.23
N LEU A 53 -2.95 -5.32 2.67
CA LEU A 53 -4.13 -4.59 3.13
C LEU A 53 -4.83 -3.96 1.94
N VAL A 54 -6.13 -4.21 1.79
CA VAL A 54 -6.92 -3.74 0.65
C VAL A 54 -7.84 -2.62 1.12
N TYR A 55 -7.61 -1.43 0.60
CA TYR A 55 -8.38 -0.23 0.90
C TYR A 55 -9.22 0.19 -0.29
N THR A 56 -10.40 0.75 -0.01
CA THR A 56 -11.22 1.39 -1.03
C THR A 56 -10.50 2.60 -1.62
N ARG A 57 -10.93 3.01 -2.82
CA ARG A 57 -10.42 4.21 -3.47
C ARG A 57 -10.61 5.45 -2.60
N ASP A 58 -11.76 5.56 -1.92
CA ASP A 58 -12.10 6.75 -1.14
C ASP A 58 -11.28 6.85 0.15
N GLU A 59 -11.00 5.74 0.82
CA GLU A 59 -10.06 5.68 1.95
C GLU A 59 -8.66 6.13 1.53
N MET A 60 -8.16 5.66 0.39
CA MET A 60 -6.84 6.09 -0.10
C MET A 60 -6.81 7.56 -0.54
N VAL A 61 -7.90 8.09 -1.11
CA VAL A 61 -8.01 9.52 -1.43
C VAL A 61 -7.99 10.35 -0.15
N ALA A 62 -8.70 9.92 0.89
CA ALA A 62 -8.69 10.59 2.19
C ALA A 62 -7.30 10.54 2.83
N PHE A 63 -6.65 9.37 2.87
CA PHE A 63 -5.30 9.20 3.36
C PHE A 63 -4.30 10.12 2.65
N LEU A 64 -4.31 10.14 1.32
CA LEU A 64 -3.41 11.00 0.54
C LEU A 64 -3.67 12.49 0.77
N ARG A 65 -4.91 12.90 1.02
CA ARG A 65 -5.23 14.29 1.37
C ARG A 65 -4.67 14.65 2.75
N GLY A 66 -4.83 13.79 3.75
CA GLY A 66 -4.28 14.00 5.10
C GLY A 66 -2.75 14.04 5.09
N ALA A 67 -2.12 13.09 4.40
CA ALA A 67 -0.65 13.06 4.24
C ALA A 67 -0.12 14.34 3.55
N LYS A 68 -0.78 14.81 2.49
CA LYS A 68 -0.39 16.08 1.81
C LYS A 68 -0.62 17.33 2.66
N ARG A 69 -1.45 17.24 3.70
CA ARG A 69 -1.70 18.31 4.66
C ARG A 69 -0.82 18.19 5.91
N CYS A 70 0.13 17.25 5.91
CA CYS A 70 1.01 16.99 7.05
C CYS A 70 0.25 16.57 8.32
N GLU A 71 -0.96 16.00 8.20
CA GLU A 71 -1.79 15.62 9.35
C GLU A 71 -1.19 14.45 10.17
N PHE A 72 -0.21 13.74 9.61
CA PHE A 72 0.41 12.55 10.20
C PHE A 72 1.89 12.71 10.56
N ASP A 73 2.49 13.88 10.33
CA ASP A 73 3.94 14.10 10.51
C ASP A 73 4.35 13.85 11.98
N GLY A 74 3.48 14.20 12.93
CA GLY A 74 3.66 13.92 14.37
C GLY A 74 3.78 12.44 14.77
N LEU A 75 3.60 11.50 13.84
CA LEU A 75 3.86 10.08 14.08
C LEU A 75 5.34 9.69 13.86
N VAL A 76 6.14 10.56 13.24
CA VAL A 76 7.55 10.31 12.89
C VAL A 76 8.52 11.38 13.40
N ASP A 77 8.02 12.33 14.20
CA ASP A 77 8.80 13.39 14.86
C ASP A 77 9.72 12.85 15.99
#